data_AF-A0A5K7ZGG4-F1
#
_entry.id   AF-A0A5K7ZGG4-F1
#
_cell.length_a   1.000
_cell.length_b   1.000
_cell.length_c   1.000
_cell.angle_alpha   90.00
_cell.angle_beta   90.00
_cell.angle_gamma   90.00
#
_symmetry.space_group_name_H-M   'P 1'
#
loop_
_entity.id
_entity.type
_entity.pdbx_description
1 polymer ?
#
loop_
_entity_poly.entity_id
_entity_poly.type
_entity_poly.pdbx_seq_one_letter_code
_entity_poly.pdbx_strand_id
1 'polypeptide(L)'
;MIHYYTNREISEKLEINLARWKRWSRSFLPPDPLGGMQSGYARQYVYKDLFKVFLGGHLLSHLKLSVAESQQVIEDLTPWLKRWGFLDLKTNGSKETTGQHQDGSDCIRVFFHALPESGPKAVIGFRYLVQKIVDVQQETVENRRYLTQRIEETLIHGDTAETDSFYRHPGVYMLNLSALSVRLVQRLRG
;
A
#
# COMPACT_ATOMS: atom_id res chain seq x y z
N MET A 1 9.76 -12.08 -17.92
CA MET A 1 9.39 -13.38 -17.31
C MET A 1 8.61 -13.08 -16.03
N ILE A 2 7.41 -13.64 -15.85
CA ILE A 2 6.62 -13.43 -14.62
C ILE A 2 7.23 -14.31 -13.53
N HIS A 3 7.65 -13.70 -12.42
CA HIS A 3 8.16 -14.44 -11.26
C HIS A 3 7.02 -14.74 -10.29
N TYR A 4 6.97 -15.98 -9.82
CA TYR A 4 5.97 -16.46 -8.87
C TYR A 4 6.65 -16.80 -7.56
N TYR A 5 6.04 -16.40 -6.44
CA TYR A 5 6.49 -16.72 -5.10
C TYR A 5 5.58 -17.78 -4.48
N THR A 6 6.12 -18.65 -3.65
CA THR A 6 5.37 -19.63 -2.86
C THR A 6 5.14 -19.12 -1.43
N ASN A 7 4.19 -19.71 -0.71
CA ASN A 7 3.96 -19.39 0.71
C ASN A 7 5.23 -19.50 1.57
N ARG A 8 6.10 -20.50 1.29
CA ARG A 8 7.31 -20.75 2.05
C ARG A 8 8.34 -19.66 1.81
N GLU A 9 8.63 -19.36 0.55
CA GLU A 9 9.57 -18.30 0.17
C GLU A 9 9.15 -16.95 0.74
N ILE A 10 7.85 -16.62 0.69
CA ILE A 10 7.34 -15.36 1.24
C ILE A 10 7.49 -15.32 2.77
N SER A 11 7.16 -16.43 3.44
CA SER A 11 7.29 -16.53 4.90
C SER A 11 8.74 -16.32 5.35
N GLU A 12 9.69 -16.94 4.64
CA GLU A 12 11.13 -16.82 4.90
C GLU A 12 11.63 -15.41 4.60
N LYS A 13 11.39 -14.88 3.38
CA LYS A 13 11.87 -13.57 2.94
C LYS A 13 11.29 -12.39 3.72
N LEU A 14 9.99 -12.44 4.02
CA LEU A 14 9.30 -11.36 4.74
C LEU A 14 9.35 -11.53 6.27
N GLU A 15 9.91 -12.64 6.77
CA GLU A 15 9.91 -13.01 8.20
C GLU A 15 8.49 -12.99 8.81
N ILE A 16 7.49 -13.34 8.01
CA ILE A 16 6.09 -13.45 8.45
C ILE A 16 5.82 -14.92 8.70
N ASN A 17 5.30 -15.25 9.89
CA ASN A 17 4.88 -16.61 10.20
C ASN A 17 3.99 -17.20 9.09
N LEU A 18 4.32 -18.41 8.62
CA LEU A 18 3.65 -19.06 7.49
C LEU A 18 2.13 -19.18 7.65
N ALA A 19 1.65 -19.54 8.84
CA ALA A 19 0.22 -19.65 9.11
C ALA A 19 -0.47 -18.28 9.08
N ARG A 20 0.21 -17.23 9.57
CA ARG A 20 -0.26 -15.85 9.48
C ARG A 20 -0.36 -15.39 8.02
N TRP A 21 0.67 -15.62 7.22
CA TRP A 21 0.65 -15.30 5.79
C TRP A 21 -0.50 -16.01 5.06
N LYS A 22 -0.66 -17.32 5.27
CA LYS A 22 -1.78 -18.10 4.69
C LYS A 22 -3.15 -17.56 5.09
N ARG A 23 -3.31 -17.09 6.35
CA ARG A 23 -4.55 -16.44 6.79
C ARG A 23 -4.79 -15.14 6.05
N TRP A 24 -3.81 -14.24 5.98
CA TRP A 24 -3.94 -12.98 5.23
C TRP A 24 -4.22 -13.22 3.76
N SER A 25 -3.54 -14.18 3.14
CA SER A 25 -3.78 -14.53 1.74
C SER A 25 -5.21 -14.97 1.45
N ARG A 26 -5.84 -15.71 2.37
CA ARG A 26 -7.26 -16.10 2.23
C ARG A 26 -8.22 -14.93 2.41
N SER A 27 -7.83 -13.93 3.17
CA SER A 27 -8.64 -12.71 3.39
C SER A 27 -8.56 -11.74 2.23
N PHE A 28 -7.40 -11.59 1.58
CA PHE A 28 -7.18 -10.49 0.62
C PHE A 28 -7.12 -10.92 -0.84
N LEU A 29 -7.22 -12.22 -1.12
CA LEU A 29 -7.24 -12.73 -2.49
C LEU A 29 -8.41 -13.69 -2.65
N PRO A 30 -8.93 -13.84 -3.88
CA PRO A 30 -9.94 -14.85 -4.17
C PRO A 30 -9.42 -16.27 -3.84
N PRO A 31 -10.31 -17.27 -3.77
CA PRO A 31 -9.90 -18.67 -3.69
C PRO A 31 -8.85 -19.00 -4.76
N ASP A 32 -7.90 -19.87 -4.41
CA ASP A 32 -6.85 -20.28 -5.33
C ASP A 32 -7.49 -21.06 -6.50
N PRO A 33 -7.33 -20.62 -7.75
CA PRO A 33 -7.93 -21.29 -8.91
C PRO A 33 -7.44 -22.74 -9.07
N LEU A 34 -6.22 -23.06 -8.62
CA LEU A 34 -5.65 -24.42 -8.74
C LEU A 34 -5.97 -25.29 -7.51
N GLY A 35 -6.20 -24.67 -6.36
CA GLY A 35 -6.44 -25.38 -5.09
C GLY A 35 -7.74 -26.20 -5.06
N GLY A 36 -8.69 -25.92 -5.94
CA GLY A 36 -9.94 -26.69 -6.10
C GLY A 36 -9.86 -27.84 -7.10
N MET A 37 -8.86 -27.84 -8.00
CA MET A 37 -8.76 -28.83 -9.09
C MET A 37 -7.82 -30.00 -8.75
N GLN A 38 -6.78 -29.77 -7.94
CA GLN A 38 -5.85 -30.82 -7.52
C GLN A 38 -5.44 -30.62 -6.06
N SER A 39 -5.72 -31.64 -5.24
CA SER A 39 -5.24 -31.69 -3.85
C SER A 39 -3.70 -31.69 -3.85
N GLY A 40 -3.10 -30.75 -3.12
CA GLY A 40 -1.64 -30.68 -2.92
C GLY A 40 -0.92 -29.52 -3.62
N TYR A 41 -1.58 -28.75 -4.49
CA TYR A 41 -0.96 -27.57 -5.10
C TYR A 41 -0.87 -26.40 -4.10
N ALA A 42 0.35 -25.87 -3.93
CA ALA A 42 0.60 -24.71 -3.09
C ALA A 42 0.35 -23.41 -3.87
N ARG A 43 -0.37 -22.48 -3.24
CA ARG A 43 -0.62 -21.15 -3.82
C ARG A 43 0.67 -20.46 -4.27
N GLN A 44 0.66 -20.01 -5.51
CA GLN A 44 1.67 -19.17 -6.11
C GLN A 44 1.18 -17.73 -6.19
N TYR A 45 2.07 -16.78 -5.96
CA TYR A 45 1.78 -15.35 -5.90
C TYR A 45 2.57 -14.62 -6.97
N VAL A 46 1.87 -13.89 -7.84
CA VAL A 46 2.49 -12.80 -8.60
C VAL A 46 2.68 -11.59 -7.69
N TYR A 47 3.61 -10.70 -8.03
CA TYR A 47 3.93 -9.55 -7.18
C TYR A 47 2.71 -8.69 -6.81
N LYS A 48 1.81 -8.41 -7.77
CA LYS A 48 0.55 -7.69 -7.51
C LYS A 48 -0.24 -8.29 -6.34
N ASP A 49 -0.42 -9.60 -6.35
CA ASP A 49 -1.22 -10.29 -5.35
C ASP A 49 -0.49 -10.34 -4.01
N LEU A 50 0.83 -10.55 -4.06
CA LEU A 50 1.70 -10.49 -2.88
C LEU A 50 1.63 -9.09 -2.23
N PHE A 51 1.75 -8.02 -3.02
CA PHE A 51 1.68 -6.64 -2.54
C PHE A 51 0.34 -6.37 -1.84
N LYS A 52 -0.79 -6.81 -2.44
CA LYS A 52 -2.12 -6.68 -1.83
C LYS A 52 -2.21 -7.39 -0.48
N VAL A 53 -1.72 -8.63 -0.39
CA VAL A 53 -1.73 -9.40 0.87
C VAL A 53 -0.82 -8.74 1.92
N PHE A 54 0.36 -8.25 1.50
CA PHE A 54 1.30 -7.59 2.40
C PHE A 54 0.72 -6.27 2.93
N LEU A 55 0.13 -5.45 2.05
CA LEU A 55 -0.58 -4.23 2.42
C LEU A 55 -1.73 -4.54 3.39
N GLY A 56 -2.60 -5.50 3.07
CA GLY A 56 -3.69 -5.90 3.96
C GLY A 56 -3.20 -6.41 5.31
N GLY A 57 -2.11 -7.19 5.32
CA GLY A 57 -1.45 -7.60 6.55
C GLY A 57 -0.96 -6.43 7.39
N HIS A 58 -0.42 -5.38 6.76
CA HIS A 58 0.00 -4.15 7.43
C HIS A 58 -1.20 -3.40 8.03
N LEU A 59 -2.28 -3.22 7.25
CA LEU A 59 -3.51 -2.59 7.71
C LEU A 59 -4.10 -3.28 8.96
N LEU A 60 -4.17 -4.62 8.95
CA LEU A 60 -4.64 -5.41 10.09
C LEU A 60 -3.72 -5.30 11.31
N SER A 61 -2.42 -5.53 11.11
CA SER A 61 -1.49 -5.75 12.22
C SER A 61 -0.96 -4.46 12.84
N HIS A 62 -0.81 -3.41 12.03
CA HIS A 62 -0.21 -2.13 12.45
C HIS A 62 -1.29 -1.06 12.63
N LEU A 63 -2.22 -0.92 11.67
CA LEU A 63 -3.29 0.07 11.75
C LEU A 63 -4.56 -0.43 12.45
N LYS A 64 -4.59 -1.71 12.85
CA LYS A 64 -5.67 -2.34 13.63
C LYS A 64 -7.05 -2.30 12.99
N LEU A 65 -7.10 -2.14 11.66
CA LEU A 65 -8.35 -2.26 10.90
C LEU A 65 -8.86 -3.70 10.97
N SER A 66 -10.18 -3.86 10.83
CA SER A 66 -10.81 -5.15 10.59
C SER A 66 -10.48 -5.68 9.19
N VAL A 67 -10.82 -6.95 8.93
CA VAL A 67 -10.65 -7.55 7.61
C VAL A 67 -11.49 -6.83 6.56
N ALA A 68 -12.74 -6.50 6.88
CA ALA A 68 -13.64 -5.82 5.96
C ALA A 68 -13.15 -4.41 5.61
N GLU A 69 -12.73 -3.63 6.61
CA GLU A 69 -12.15 -2.30 6.40
C GLU A 69 -10.87 -2.39 5.56
N SER A 70 -9.99 -3.35 5.86
CA SER A 70 -8.74 -3.54 5.11
C SER A 70 -8.99 -3.94 3.65
N GLN A 71 -10.00 -4.78 3.40
CA GLN A 71 -10.43 -5.13 2.04
C GLN A 71 -10.91 -3.91 1.28
N GLN A 72 -11.78 -3.09 1.89
CA GLN A 72 -12.29 -1.86 1.30
C GLN A 72 -11.15 -0.89 0.95
N VAL A 73 -10.21 -0.66 1.87
CA VAL A 73 -9.04 0.20 1.64
C VAL A 73 -8.20 -0.27 0.47
N ILE A 74 -7.95 -1.58 0.36
CA ILE A 74 -7.19 -2.15 -0.77
C ILE A 74 -7.97 -1.97 -2.07
N GLU A 75 -9.28 -2.19 -2.06
CA GLU A 75 -10.14 -2.06 -3.24
C GLU A 75 -10.14 -0.62 -3.76
N ASP A 76 -10.42 0.34 -2.89
CA ASP A 76 -10.46 1.77 -3.23
C ASP A 76 -9.10 2.28 -3.75
N LEU A 77 -8.00 1.85 -3.12
CA LEU A 77 -6.66 2.27 -3.54
C LEU A 77 -6.15 1.52 -4.77
N THR A 78 -6.68 0.34 -5.10
CA THR A 78 -6.15 -0.50 -6.20
C THR A 78 -6.04 0.24 -7.55
N PRO A 79 -7.06 0.99 -8.02
CA PRO A 79 -6.95 1.76 -9.27
C PRO A 79 -5.81 2.77 -9.25
N TRP A 80 -5.64 3.48 -8.14
CA TRP A 80 -4.57 4.46 -7.96
C TRP A 80 -3.20 3.77 -7.90
N LEU A 81 -3.06 2.72 -7.10
CA LEU A 81 -1.82 1.93 -6.98
C LEU A 81 -1.37 1.36 -8.32
N LYS A 82 -2.31 0.88 -9.15
CA LYS A 82 -2.04 0.38 -10.49
C LYS A 82 -1.53 1.51 -11.40
N ARG A 83 -2.18 2.67 -11.40
CA ARG A 83 -1.80 3.82 -12.23
C ARG A 83 -0.37 4.29 -11.93
N TRP A 84 0.03 4.27 -10.67
CA TRP A 84 1.35 4.69 -10.20
C TRP A 84 2.39 3.55 -10.16
N GLY A 85 2.04 2.36 -10.67
CA GLY A 85 2.98 1.24 -10.82
C GLY A 85 3.39 0.53 -9.53
N PHE A 86 2.69 0.76 -8.41
CA PHE A 86 2.98 0.06 -7.13
C PHE A 86 2.71 -1.44 -7.19
N LEU A 87 1.83 -1.87 -8.09
CA LEU A 87 1.44 -3.27 -8.26
C LEU A 87 2.33 -4.03 -9.24
N ASP A 88 3.33 -3.38 -9.82
CA ASP A 88 4.25 -3.95 -10.80
C ASP A 88 5.65 -4.07 -10.21
N LEU A 89 6.20 -5.28 -10.20
CA LEU A 89 7.62 -5.46 -9.85
C LEU A 89 8.43 -5.04 -11.07
N LYS A 90 8.95 -3.80 -11.06
CA LYS A 90 9.92 -3.35 -12.07
C LYS A 90 11.15 -4.26 -11.97
N THR A 91 11.22 -5.24 -12.86
CA THR A 91 12.41 -6.03 -13.13
C THR A 91 13.32 -5.13 -13.96
N ASN A 92 14.55 -4.91 -13.49
CA ASN A 92 15.52 -4.05 -14.16
C ASN A 92 15.62 -4.48 -15.64
N GLY A 93 15.01 -3.75 -16.57
CA GLY A 93 14.94 -4.15 -17.98
C GLY A 93 13.84 -3.52 -18.85
N SER A 94 12.78 -2.93 -18.28
CA SER A 94 11.80 -2.18 -19.10
C SER A 94 12.03 -0.68 -18.97
N LYS A 95 12.38 -0.05 -20.10
CA LYS A 95 12.61 1.39 -20.28
C LYS A 95 11.56 2.23 -19.55
N GLU A 96 12.07 3.33 -19.00
CA GLU A 96 11.38 4.46 -18.41
C GLU A 96 10.10 4.82 -19.16
N THR A 97 8.97 4.61 -18.51
CA THR A 97 7.79 5.45 -18.75
C THR A 97 7.80 6.53 -17.68
N THR A 98 8.36 7.67 -18.08
CA THR A 98 8.07 9.04 -17.65
C THR A 98 7.60 9.23 -16.21
N GLY A 99 8.59 9.39 -15.35
CA GLY A 99 8.48 9.79 -13.96
C GLY A 99 9.84 9.54 -13.35
N GLN A 100 10.71 10.55 -13.43
CA GLN A 100 12.04 10.52 -12.85
C GLN A 100 11.92 10.25 -11.35
N HIS A 101 11.97 8.97 -10.95
CA HIS A 101 12.20 8.59 -9.57
C HIS A 101 13.69 8.79 -9.32
N GLN A 102 14.10 10.04 -9.10
CA GLN A 102 15.42 10.31 -8.55
C GLN A 102 15.44 9.81 -7.11
N ASP A 103 16.50 9.07 -6.84
CA ASP A 103 16.89 8.51 -5.55
C ASP A 103 16.73 9.60 -4.46
N GLY A 104 15.67 9.49 -3.66
CA GLY A 104 15.43 10.36 -2.49
C GLY A 104 14.17 11.23 -2.48
N SER A 105 13.45 11.44 -3.60
CA SER A 105 12.38 12.48 -3.62
C SER A 105 10.93 11.99 -3.57
N ASP A 106 10.60 10.76 -3.98
CA ASP A 106 9.19 10.34 -4.09
C ASP A 106 8.68 9.60 -2.84
N CYS A 107 8.56 10.33 -1.73
CA CYS A 107 7.83 9.84 -0.58
C CYS A 107 6.33 10.00 -0.83
N ILE A 108 5.63 8.88 -0.94
CA ILE A 108 4.17 8.82 -1.09
C ILE A 108 3.58 8.34 0.23
N ARG A 109 2.67 9.16 0.77
CA ARG A 109 1.90 8.88 1.98
C ARG A 109 0.42 8.90 1.64
N VAL A 110 -0.33 7.99 2.21
CA VAL A 110 -1.78 7.94 2.08
C VAL A 110 -2.37 8.17 3.46
N PHE A 111 -3.14 9.25 3.59
CA PHE A 111 -3.96 9.51 4.75
C PHE A 111 -5.38 9.05 4.44
N PHE A 112 -6.05 8.43 5.40
CA PHE A 112 -7.43 8.01 5.21
C PHE A 112 -8.19 7.91 6.53
N HIS A 113 -9.49 8.12 6.47
CA HIS A 113 -10.38 7.93 7.62
C HIS A 113 -11.72 7.39 7.16
N ALA A 114 -12.42 6.69 8.06
CA ALA A 114 -13.74 6.18 7.78
C ALA A 114 -14.74 7.34 7.60
N LEU A 115 -15.70 7.14 6.70
CA LEU A 115 -16.85 8.02 6.53
C LEU A 115 -17.91 7.70 7.61
N PRO A 116 -18.68 8.69 8.06
CA PRO A 116 -19.79 8.45 8.96
C PRO A 116 -20.80 7.48 8.33
N GLU A 117 -21.10 6.39 9.04
CA GLU A 117 -22.13 5.44 8.64
C GLU A 117 -23.47 6.16 8.45
N SER A 118 -24.02 6.09 7.24
CA SER A 118 -25.30 6.73 6.89
C SER A 118 -26.35 5.65 6.63
N GLY A 119 -27.04 5.21 7.68
CA GLY A 119 -28.25 4.37 7.60
C GLY A 119 -28.07 2.88 7.98
N PRO A 120 -29.18 2.11 8.02
CA PRO A 120 -29.23 0.75 8.60
C PRO A 120 -28.54 -0.35 7.78
N LYS A 121 -27.95 -0.01 6.62
CA LYS A 121 -27.06 -0.86 5.81
C LYS A 121 -25.79 -0.09 5.46
N ALA A 122 -25.13 0.47 6.46
CA ALA A 122 -23.97 1.30 6.24
C ALA A 122 -22.87 0.50 5.52
N VAL A 123 -22.54 0.93 4.30
CA VAL A 123 -21.35 0.48 3.59
C VAL A 123 -20.16 1.14 4.27
N ILE A 124 -19.14 0.35 4.61
CA ILE A 124 -17.88 0.88 5.12
C ILE A 124 -17.28 1.74 4.00
N GLY A 125 -17.27 3.05 4.20
CA GLY A 125 -16.70 4.01 3.26
C GLY A 125 -15.47 4.68 3.85
N PHE A 126 -14.53 5.08 3.00
CA PHE A 126 -13.35 5.83 3.39
C PHE A 126 -13.13 7.01 2.45
N ARG A 127 -12.51 8.07 2.96
CA ARG A 127 -11.89 9.11 2.13
C ARG A 127 -10.38 8.96 2.20
N TYR A 128 -9.71 9.32 1.11
CA TYR A 128 -8.25 9.21 1.01
C TYR A 128 -7.65 10.51 0.52
N LEU A 129 -6.53 10.87 1.12
CA LEU A 129 -5.67 11.97 0.72
C LEU A 129 -4.27 11.41 0.47
N VAL A 130 -3.87 11.38 -0.78
CA VAL A 130 -2.54 10.94 -1.18
C VAL A 130 -1.63 12.15 -1.26
N GLN A 131 -0.57 12.14 -0.46
CA GLN A 131 0.51 13.10 -0.53
C GLN A 131 1.70 12.50 -1.26
N LYS A 132 2.21 13.23 -2.24
CA LYS A 132 3.49 12.97 -2.88
C LYS A 132 4.42 14.13 -2.57
N ILE A 133 5.54 13.84 -1.92
CA ILE A 133 6.62 14.82 -1.79
C ILE A 133 7.27 14.95 -3.17
N VAL A 134 7.34 16.16 -3.71
CA VAL A 134 7.86 16.43 -5.06
C VAL A 134 9.16 17.22 -5.05
N ASP A 135 9.46 17.92 -3.95
CA ASP A 135 10.72 18.62 -3.73
C ASP A 135 11.01 18.70 -2.24
N VAL A 136 12.29 18.61 -1.89
CA VAL A 136 12.77 18.78 -0.51
C VAL A 136 13.98 19.69 -0.53
N GLN A 137 13.82 20.88 0.01
CA GLN A 137 14.91 21.82 0.20
C GLN A 137 15.40 21.73 1.64
N GLN A 138 16.72 21.62 1.79
CA GLN A 138 17.36 21.57 3.09
C GLN A 138 18.28 22.77 3.24
N GLU A 139 18.11 23.49 4.35
CA GLU A 139 18.98 24.59 4.71
C GLU A 139 19.53 24.32 6.12
N THR A 140 20.79 24.67 6.36
CA THR A 140 21.39 24.58 7.70
C THR A 140 21.88 25.96 8.08
N VAL A 141 21.28 26.54 9.13
CA VAL A 141 21.60 27.88 9.64
C VAL A 141 21.88 27.76 11.13
N GLU A 142 23.05 28.21 11.58
CA GLU A 142 23.42 28.30 13.00
C GLU A 142 23.10 27.02 13.81
N ASN A 143 23.55 25.86 13.30
CA ASN A 143 23.35 24.55 13.92
C ASN A 143 21.88 24.06 13.97
N ARG A 144 20.97 24.70 13.24
CA ARG A 144 19.59 24.25 13.01
C ARG A 144 19.44 23.77 11.57
N ARG A 145 18.70 22.68 11.39
CA ARG A 145 18.36 22.15 10.07
C ARG A 145 16.90 22.49 9.76
N TYR A 146 16.69 23.20 8.66
CA TYR A 146 15.39 23.51 8.10
C TYR A 146 15.11 22.58 6.92
N LEU A 147 13.88 22.07 6.84
CA LEU A 147 13.41 21.23 5.75
C LEU A 147 12.11 21.83 5.22
N THR A 148 12.17 22.30 3.98
CA THR A 148 10.99 22.79 3.25
C THR A 148 10.59 21.73 2.23
N GLN A 149 9.34 21.28 2.28
CA GLN A 149 8.83 20.25 1.39
C GLN A 149 7.75 20.83 0.50
N ARG A 150 7.88 20.62 -0.82
CA ARG A 150 6.76 20.84 -1.75
C ARG A 150 5.99 19.53 -1.85
N ILE A 151 4.70 19.58 -1.56
CA ILE A 151 3.82 18.41 -1.53
C ILE A 151 2.74 18.59 -2.59
N GLU A 152 2.54 17.55 -3.39
CA GLU A 152 1.39 17.39 -4.28
C GLU A 152 0.34 16.54 -3.57
N GLU A 153 -0.89 17.03 -3.53
CA GLU A 153 -2.01 16.37 -2.86
C GLU A 153 -3.05 15.91 -3.88
N THR A 154 -3.53 14.67 -3.71
CA THR A 154 -4.60 14.09 -4.52
C THR A 154 -5.64 13.49 -3.60
N LEU A 155 -6.87 13.98 -3.69
CA LEU A 155 -8.01 13.36 -3.01
C LEU A 155 -8.60 12.24 -3.85
N ILE A 156 -8.95 11.14 -3.18
CA ILE A 156 -9.77 10.06 -3.74
C ILE A 156 -11.09 10.09 -2.96
N HIS A 157 -12.20 10.22 -3.69
CA HIS A 157 -13.56 10.39 -3.13
C HIS A 157 -13.73 11.68 -2.29
N GLY A 158 -13.41 12.85 -2.88
CA GLY A 158 -13.64 14.16 -2.24
C GLY A 158 -13.32 15.35 -3.14
N ASP A 159 -13.52 16.55 -2.59
CA ASP A 159 -13.20 17.84 -3.21
C ASP A 159 -11.99 18.49 -2.50
N THR A 160 -11.11 19.10 -3.28
CA THR A 160 -9.83 19.71 -2.86
C THR A 160 -9.95 20.85 -1.85
N ALA A 161 -11.13 21.46 -1.72
CA ALA A 161 -11.37 22.53 -0.76
C ALA A 161 -11.30 22.08 0.72
N GLU A 162 -11.23 20.77 1.01
CA GLU A 162 -11.37 20.21 2.37
C GLU A 162 -10.09 19.56 2.93
N THR A 163 -8.93 19.64 2.25
CA THR A 163 -7.71 18.92 2.65
C THR A 163 -7.23 19.29 4.06
N ASP A 164 -7.33 20.55 4.47
CA ASP A 164 -6.97 21.00 5.82
C ASP A 164 -7.80 20.35 6.93
N SER A 165 -9.08 20.05 6.65
CA SER A 165 -9.95 19.39 7.62
C SER A 165 -9.62 17.90 7.78
N PHE A 166 -9.03 17.30 6.74
CA PHE A 166 -8.61 15.91 6.71
C PHE A 166 -7.59 15.59 7.79
N TYR A 167 -6.56 16.44 7.95
CA TYR A 167 -5.50 16.26 8.95
C TYR A 167 -5.97 16.41 10.39
N ARG A 168 -7.08 17.12 10.58
CA ARG A 168 -7.65 17.37 11.91
C ARG A 168 -8.65 16.28 12.32
N HIS A 169 -8.97 15.35 11.42
CA HIS A 169 -9.91 14.28 11.72
C HIS A 169 -9.31 13.34 12.78
N PRO A 170 -9.99 13.09 13.92
CA PRO A 170 -9.42 12.31 15.02
C PRO A 170 -9.18 10.84 14.68
N GLY A 171 -9.89 10.32 13.68
CA GLY A 171 -9.75 8.94 13.18
C GLY A 171 -8.88 8.81 11.93
N VAL A 172 -7.94 9.73 11.68
CA VAL A 172 -7.07 9.66 10.50
C VAL A 172 -5.97 8.62 10.68
N TYR A 173 -5.89 7.69 9.73
CA TYR A 173 -4.79 6.77 9.56
C TYR A 173 -3.77 7.35 8.59
N MET A 174 -2.48 7.03 8.79
CA MET A 174 -1.41 7.38 7.86
C MET A 174 -0.65 6.12 7.46
N LEU A 175 -0.51 5.93 6.15
CA LEU A 175 0.24 4.86 5.52
C LEU A 175 1.39 5.46 4.71
N ASN A 176 2.63 5.16 5.10
CA ASN A 176 3.80 5.50 4.29
C ASN A 176 3.99 4.43 3.20
N LEU A 177 3.31 4.62 2.08
CA LEU A 177 3.22 3.65 1.00
C LEU A 177 4.57 3.41 0.31
N SER A 178 5.37 4.46 0.10
CA SER A 178 6.72 4.32 -0.46
C SER A 178 7.61 3.46 0.43
N ALA A 179 7.63 3.73 1.74
CA ALA A 179 8.43 2.93 2.68
C ALA A 179 7.97 1.46 2.73
N LEU A 180 6.66 1.23 2.71
CA LEU A 180 6.10 -0.13 2.70
C LEU A 180 6.50 -0.89 1.42
N SER A 181 6.40 -0.24 0.27
CA SER A 181 6.77 -0.81 -1.03
C SER A 181 8.26 -1.13 -1.11
N VAL A 182 9.12 -0.18 -0.73
CA VAL A 182 10.58 -0.37 -0.71
C VAL A 182 10.97 -1.53 0.20
N ARG A 183 10.40 -1.58 1.42
CA ARG A 183 10.64 -2.69 2.35
C ARG A 183 10.27 -4.03 1.73
N LEU A 184 9.12 -4.12 1.07
CA LEU A 184 8.70 -5.36 0.43
C LEU A 184 9.67 -5.77 -0.68
N VAL A 185 10.01 -4.86 -1.60
CA VAL A 185 10.89 -5.16 -2.73
C VAL A 185 12.29 -5.57 -2.25
N GLN A 186 12.84 -4.87 -1.24
CA GLN A 186 14.14 -5.21 -0.65
C GLN A 186 14.12 -6.62 -0.06
N ARG A 187 13.08 -6.97 0.70
CA ARG A 187 12.94 -8.32 1.29
C ARG A 187 12.74 -9.42 0.24
N LEU A 188 12.12 -9.12 -0.89
CA LEU A 188 11.95 -10.11 -1.96
C LEU A 188 13.26 -10.36 -2.74
N ARG A 189 14.11 -9.33 -2.87
CA ARG A 189 15.38 -9.41 -3.61
C ARG A 189 16.55 -9.95 -2.79
N GLY A 190 16.57 -9.74 -1.47
CA GLY A 190 17.50 -10.37 -0.54
C GLY A 190 17.19 -11.85 -0.34
#